data_AF-X5QNE9-F1
#
_entry.id   AF-X5QNE9-F1
#
_cell.length_a   1.000
_cell.length_b   1.000
_cell.length_c   1.000
_cell.angle_alpha   90.00
_cell.angle_beta   90.00
_cell.angle_gamma   90.00
#
_symmetry.space_group_name_H-M   'P 1'
#
loop_
_entity.id
_entity.type
_entity.pdbx_description
1 polymer ?
#
loop_
_entity_poly.entity_id
_entity_poly.type
_entity_poly.pdbx_seq_one_letter_code
_entity_poly.pdbx_strand_id
1 'polypeptide(L)'
;MSSPRDVVITGIGLVSSLGEGPDTHWQKLAQPGLQPVLESARFAPYTVHPLPEIDWNLQIAKRGDQRQMETWQRLGTYAAGMALDDAGIKGNDDLCTTMDMVVAAGGGERDEAVDAAILAASESRNDRDVLLNEKLTTELRPTLFLAQLSNLLAGNISIVHKVTGSSRTFMGEEGAGVAAVETAAARIRSGQSTHILVGGAFQTEHSDMLLGYELAGYLHRGPWKPVWQRQGAEGGGLVSGSGGAFLVLEQREHAQRRGRKIYAELGPVVSGRARRSRGELDAEIAALLKQAALPNGKLLALSGASGAHTATSAEKSALDANPAISARGFATLTGHMKEAQFPFAVALAALAVDRKAAYPVFDAAAEKPFEGIPETVLATAIGYHQFEGMALVNVA
;
A
#
# COMPACT_ATOMS: atom_id res chain seq x y z
N MET A 1 -12.98 25.28 10.89
CA MET A 1 -12.23 26.31 10.14
C MET A 1 -10.95 25.66 9.67
N SER A 2 -10.60 25.78 8.39
CA SER A 2 -9.36 25.25 7.86
C SER A 2 -8.16 26.04 8.37
N SER A 3 -7.08 25.33 8.71
CA SER A 3 -5.79 25.88 9.13
C SER A 3 -4.81 25.94 7.95
N PRO A 4 -3.91 26.94 7.88
CA PRO A 4 -2.84 26.97 6.88
C PRO A 4 -1.97 25.70 6.84
N ARG A 5 -1.90 24.97 7.97
CA ARG A 5 -1.12 23.74 8.14
C ARG A 5 -1.96 22.46 8.10
N ASP A 6 -3.22 22.55 7.68
CA ASP A 6 -3.97 21.34 7.34
C ASP A 6 -3.19 20.56 6.26
N VAL A 7 -3.22 19.24 6.41
CA VAL A 7 -2.52 18.34 5.49
C VAL A 7 -3.45 18.07 4.33
N VAL A 8 -3.01 18.38 3.12
CA VAL A 8 -3.83 18.20 1.91
C VAL A 8 -3.15 17.26 0.93
N ILE A 9 -3.96 16.49 0.19
CA ILE A 9 -3.50 15.57 -0.85
C ILE A 9 -3.58 16.29 -2.19
N THR A 10 -2.44 16.44 -2.86
CA THR A 10 -2.33 17.19 -4.14
C THR A 10 -1.91 16.34 -5.32
N GLY A 11 -1.39 15.13 -5.07
CA GLY A 11 -1.01 14.17 -6.09
C GLY A 11 -1.19 12.73 -5.61
N ILE A 12 -1.64 11.86 -6.52
CA ILE A 12 -1.93 10.45 -6.28
C ILE A 12 -1.27 9.60 -7.37
N GLY A 13 -0.45 8.65 -6.97
CA GLY A 13 0.13 7.62 -7.83
C GLY A 13 -0.30 6.24 -7.38
N LEU A 14 -1.07 5.53 -8.20
CA LEU A 14 -1.60 4.20 -7.90
C LEU A 14 -1.23 3.19 -8.98
N VAL A 15 -0.72 2.03 -8.58
CA VAL A 15 -0.55 0.86 -9.45
C VAL A 15 -1.15 -0.35 -8.72
N SER A 16 -1.95 -1.15 -9.41
CA SER A 16 -2.43 -2.44 -8.94
C SER A 16 -2.80 -3.32 -10.13
N SER A 17 -3.31 -4.52 -9.89
CA SER A 17 -3.91 -5.38 -10.94
C SER A 17 -5.02 -4.69 -11.75
N LEU A 18 -5.54 -3.55 -11.28
CA LEU A 18 -6.52 -2.73 -12.00
C LEU A 18 -5.87 -1.73 -12.97
N GLY A 19 -4.55 -1.63 -13.06
CA GLY A 19 -3.84 -0.72 -13.97
C GLY A 19 -3.12 0.41 -13.23
N GLU A 20 -3.00 1.55 -13.89
CA GLU A 20 -2.10 2.64 -13.49
C GLU A 20 -2.84 3.98 -13.42
N GLY A 21 -2.54 4.76 -12.37
CA GLY A 21 -3.01 6.13 -12.18
C GLY A 21 -4.41 6.24 -11.54
N PRO A 22 -4.71 7.40 -10.91
CA PRO A 22 -5.94 7.61 -10.15
C PRO A 22 -7.22 7.47 -11.01
N ASP A 23 -7.19 7.95 -12.26
CA ASP A 23 -8.35 7.93 -13.14
C ASP A 23 -8.73 6.51 -13.58
N THR A 24 -7.75 5.68 -13.93
CA THR A 24 -7.97 4.26 -14.27
C THR A 24 -8.58 3.51 -13.10
N HIS A 25 -8.05 3.72 -11.89
CA HIS A 25 -8.57 3.09 -10.68
C HIS A 25 -9.99 3.55 -10.38
N TRP A 26 -10.28 4.86 -10.49
CA TRP A 26 -11.62 5.38 -10.33
C TRP A 26 -12.60 4.76 -11.34
N GLN A 27 -12.28 4.80 -12.63
CA GLN A 27 -13.15 4.30 -13.70
C GLN A 27 -13.51 2.82 -13.52
N LYS A 28 -12.53 1.98 -13.16
CA LYS A 28 -12.77 0.56 -12.92
C LYS A 28 -13.55 0.33 -11.63
N LEU A 29 -13.11 0.89 -10.51
CA LEU A 29 -13.75 0.66 -9.22
C LEU A 29 -15.16 1.25 -9.13
N ALA A 30 -15.47 2.28 -9.91
CA ALA A 30 -16.83 2.84 -10.00
C ALA A 30 -17.79 1.96 -10.83
N GLN A 31 -17.30 0.94 -11.55
CA GLN A 31 -18.12 0.03 -12.33
C GLN A 31 -18.75 -1.05 -11.44
N PRO A 32 -20.09 -1.13 -11.33
CA PRO A 32 -20.74 -2.21 -10.59
C PRO A 32 -20.42 -3.58 -11.20
N GLY A 33 -20.13 -4.56 -10.34
CA GLY A 33 -19.87 -5.94 -10.77
C GLY A 33 -18.50 -6.18 -11.40
N LEU A 34 -17.55 -5.25 -11.27
CA LEU A 34 -16.16 -5.44 -11.69
C LEU A 34 -15.62 -6.77 -11.14
N GLN A 35 -15.04 -7.58 -12.03
CA GLN A 35 -14.36 -8.82 -11.66
C GLN A 35 -12.88 -8.57 -11.40
N PRO A 36 -12.26 -9.28 -10.44
CA PRO A 36 -10.84 -9.15 -10.16
C PRO A 36 -9.99 -9.69 -11.33
N VAL A 37 -8.77 -9.17 -11.46
CA VAL A 37 -7.72 -9.75 -12.31
C VAL A 37 -6.87 -10.67 -11.44
N LEU A 38 -6.78 -11.95 -11.82
CA LEU A 38 -6.21 -13.01 -11.00
C LEU A 38 -5.17 -13.84 -11.78
N GLU A 39 -4.13 -14.27 -11.09
CA GLU A 39 -3.17 -15.29 -11.55
C GLU A 39 -3.15 -16.44 -10.54
N SER A 40 -3.48 -17.65 -11.00
CA SER A 40 -3.58 -18.86 -10.17
C SER A 40 -2.83 -20.06 -10.75
N ALA A 41 -2.49 -20.04 -12.04
CA ALA A 41 -1.81 -21.15 -12.68
C ALA A 41 -0.33 -21.19 -12.29
N ARG A 42 0.35 -20.03 -12.31
CA ARG A 42 1.78 -19.92 -11.95
C ARG A 42 2.03 -20.14 -10.46
N PHE A 43 1.05 -19.81 -9.61
CA PHE A 43 1.20 -19.82 -8.15
C PHE A 43 0.35 -20.86 -7.45
N ALA A 44 -0.13 -21.89 -8.17
CA ALA A 44 -0.94 -22.95 -7.60
C ALA A 44 -0.25 -23.56 -6.34
N PRO A 45 -0.99 -23.81 -5.25
CA PRO A 45 -2.45 -23.78 -5.12
C PRO A 45 -3.04 -22.39 -4.79
N TYR A 46 -2.23 -21.33 -4.82
CA TYR A 46 -2.64 -19.97 -4.44
C TYR A 46 -3.16 -19.18 -5.63
N THR A 47 -3.93 -18.14 -5.31
CA THR A 47 -4.33 -17.10 -6.26
C THR A 47 -3.71 -15.79 -5.81
N VAL A 48 -3.21 -14.99 -6.75
CA VAL A 48 -2.72 -13.63 -6.49
C VAL A 48 -3.35 -12.62 -7.45
N HIS A 49 -3.29 -11.34 -7.09
CA HIS A 49 -3.58 -10.23 -7.99
C HIS A 49 -2.25 -9.73 -8.59
N PRO A 50 -1.97 -9.98 -9.89
CA PRO A 50 -0.67 -9.67 -10.49
C PRO A 50 -0.52 -8.18 -10.81
N LEU A 51 0.71 -7.73 -11.06
CA LEU A 51 0.93 -6.44 -11.71
C LEU A 51 0.34 -6.44 -13.13
N PRO A 52 -0.14 -5.28 -13.61
CA PRO A 52 -0.40 -5.09 -15.03
C PRO A 52 0.93 -5.06 -15.78
N GLU A 53 0.87 -5.08 -17.11
CA GLU A 53 2.03 -4.70 -17.92
C GLU A 53 2.34 -3.22 -17.67
N ILE A 54 3.60 -2.89 -17.32
CA ILE A 54 4.03 -1.53 -16.99
C ILE A 54 5.16 -1.13 -17.94
N ASP A 55 4.97 0.00 -18.64
CA ASP A 55 6.07 0.65 -19.35
C ASP A 55 6.91 1.49 -18.38
N TRP A 56 7.92 0.86 -17.79
CA TRP A 56 8.83 1.50 -16.83
C TRP A 56 9.49 2.79 -17.36
N ASN A 57 9.59 2.99 -18.68
CA ASN A 57 10.23 4.17 -19.26
C ASN A 57 9.46 5.47 -18.97
N LEU A 58 8.16 5.39 -18.70
CA LEU A 58 7.33 6.57 -18.41
C LEU A 58 7.75 7.30 -17.13
N GLN A 59 8.34 6.57 -16.18
CA GLN A 59 8.79 7.13 -14.89
C GLN A 59 10.26 6.87 -14.59
N ILE A 60 10.90 5.88 -15.23
CA ILE A 60 12.29 5.48 -15.03
C ILE A 60 12.98 5.42 -16.39
N ALA A 61 13.18 6.57 -17.04
CA ALA A 61 13.64 6.63 -18.43
C ALA A 61 15.03 5.99 -18.67
N LYS A 62 15.92 6.02 -17.67
CA LYS A 62 17.26 5.45 -17.79
C LYS A 62 17.22 3.94 -17.54
N ARG A 63 17.53 3.15 -18.58
CA ARG A 63 17.68 1.69 -18.47
C ARG A 63 18.73 1.25 -17.44
N GLY A 64 19.74 2.09 -17.18
CA GLY A 64 20.74 1.83 -16.14
C GLY A 64 20.09 1.72 -14.76
N ASP A 65 19.22 2.68 -14.43
CA ASP A 65 18.51 2.74 -13.16
C ASP A 65 17.53 1.56 -13.06
N GLN A 66 16.79 1.23 -14.12
CA GLN A 66 15.89 0.08 -14.15
C GLN A 66 16.58 -1.26 -13.85
N ARG A 67 17.83 -1.44 -14.29
CA ARG A 67 18.60 -2.68 -14.09
C ARG A 67 19.17 -2.85 -12.69
N GLN A 68 19.31 -1.76 -11.94
CA GLN A 68 19.77 -1.80 -10.55
C GLN A 68 18.62 -2.09 -9.57
N MET A 69 17.39 -1.88 -10.03
CA MET A 69 16.18 -2.05 -9.26
C MET A 69 15.54 -3.41 -9.50
N GLU A 70 15.05 -3.99 -8.42
CA GLU A 70 14.10 -5.10 -8.52
C GLU A 70 12.70 -4.59 -8.77
N THR A 71 11.79 -5.51 -9.13
CA THR A 71 10.44 -5.15 -9.53
C THR A 71 9.70 -4.36 -8.46
N TRP A 72 9.84 -4.69 -7.17
CA TRP A 72 9.22 -3.92 -6.08
C TRP A 72 9.78 -2.49 -5.97
N GLN A 73 11.09 -2.31 -6.21
CA GLN A 73 11.75 -1.00 -6.22
C GLN A 73 11.35 -0.17 -7.46
N ARG A 74 11.28 -0.81 -8.63
CA ARG A 74 10.77 -0.20 -9.87
C ARG A 74 9.32 0.24 -9.69
N LEU A 75 8.49 -0.62 -9.13
CA LEU A 75 7.08 -0.36 -8.85
C LEU A 75 6.89 0.86 -7.95
N GLY A 76 7.61 0.93 -6.83
CA GLY A 76 7.52 2.08 -5.93
C GLY A 76 8.07 3.37 -6.55
N THR A 77 9.19 3.29 -7.27
CA THR A 77 9.77 4.43 -7.99
C THR A 77 8.83 4.94 -9.09
N TYR A 78 8.15 4.04 -9.77
CA TYR A 78 7.16 4.34 -10.79
C TYR A 78 5.93 5.02 -10.20
N ALA A 79 5.33 4.44 -9.15
CA ALA A 79 4.17 4.99 -8.47
C ALA A 79 4.46 6.37 -7.84
N ALA A 80 5.64 6.55 -7.26
CA ALA A 80 6.13 7.85 -6.78
C ALA A 80 6.16 8.90 -7.90
N GLY A 81 6.72 8.54 -9.06
CA GLY A 81 6.77 9.41 -10.22
C GLY A 81 5.39 9.85 -10.71
N MET A 82 4.40 8.93 -10.72
CA MET A 82 3.02 9.27 -11.04
C MET A 82 2.39 10.25 -10.04
N ALA A 83 2.66 10.09 -8.74
CA ALA A 83 2.18 11.02 -7.73
C ALA A 83 2.78 12.42 -7.89
N LEU A 84 4.06 12.51 -8.28
CA LEU A 84 4.74 13.78 -8.56
C LEU A 84 4.21 14.45 -9.83
N ASP A 85 3.94 13.67 -10.88
CA ASP A 85 3.27 14.13 -12.10
C ASP A 85 1.88 14.69 -11.77
N ASP A 86 1.09 13.93 -11.02
CA ASP A 86 -0.26 14.31 -10.60
C ASP A 86 -0.27 15.44 -9.55
N ALA A 87 0.86 15.75 -8.90
CA ALA A 87 1.00 16.98 -8.10
C ALA A 87 1.48 18.18 -8.93
N GLY A 88 1.91 17.99 -10.17
CA GLY A 88 2.59 19.00 -10.97
C GLY A 88 3.93 19.44 -10.38
N ILE A 89 4.64 18.52 -9.72
CA ILE A 89 5.95 18.76 -9.09
C ILE A 89 7.08 18.10 -9.90
N LYS A 90 6.80 17.03 -10.66
CA LYS A 90 7.85 16.32 -11.40
C LYS A 90 8.62 17.27 -12.32
N GLY A 91 9.95 17.21 -12.22
CA GLY A 91 10.86 18.06 -13.00
C GLY A 91 10.98 19.50 -12.51
N ASN A 92 10.26 19.91 -11.46
CA ASN A 92 10.47 21.18 -10.80
C ASN A 92 11.52 21.01 -9.68
N ASP A 93 12.78 21.32 -10.01
CA ASP A 93 13.90 21.12 -9.10
C ASP A 93 13.75 21.91 -7.78
N ASP A 94 13.14 23.10 -7.78
CA ASP A 94 12.94 23.91 -6.55
C ASP A 94 12.00 23.22 -5.55
N LEU A 95 10.97 22.55 -6.06
CA LEU A 95 10.05 21.77 -5.24
C LEU A 95 10.66 20.42 -4.87
N CYS A 96 11.19 19.67 -5.85
CA CYS A 96 11.75 18.35 -5.59
C CYS A 96 12.91 18.38 -4.58
N THR A 97 13.77 19.38 -4.63
CA THR A 97 14.95 19.45 -3.74
C THR A 97 14.62 19.74 -2.28
N THR A 98 13.46 20.34 -2.02
CA THR A 98 12.97 20.67 -0.68
C THR A 98 11.88 19.71 -0.18
N MET A 99 11.42 18.79 -1.03
CA MET A 99 10.44 17.77 -0.70
C MET A 99 11.05 16.68 0.19
N ASP A 100 10.48 16.50 1.37
CA ASP A 100 10.79 15.34 2.22
C ASP A 100 10.11 14.08 1.68
N MET A 101 10.60 12.93 2.13
CA MET A 101 10.08 11.63 1.71
C MET A 101 9.94 10.68 2.89
N VAL A 102 8.79 10.00 2.97
CA VAL A 102 8.55 8.94 3.97
C VAL A 102 8.04 7.70 3.26
N VAL A 103 8.84 6.64 3.22
CA VAL A 103 8.57 5.44 2.43
C VAL A 103 8.33 4.25 3.35
N ALA A 104 7.35 3.42 3.01
CA ALA A 104 7.17 2.10 3.56
C ALA A 104 7.64 1.05 2.54
N ALA A 105 8.53 0.17 2.97
CA ALA A 105 9.13 -0.85 2.11
C ALA A 105 9.52 -2.07 2.94
N GLY A 106 9.06 -3.27 2.57
CA GLY A 106 9.54 -4.52 3.16
C GLY A 106 11.05 -4.68 2.96
N GLY A 107 11.53 -4.41 1.75
CA GLY A 107 12.84 -4.89 1.33
C GLY A 107 12.81 -6.39 1.08
N GLY A 108 13.99 -6.96 0.88
CA GLY A 108 14.14 -8.35 0.48
C GLY A 108 14.04 -8.51 -1.03
N GLU A 109 15.02 -9.22 -1.56
CA GLU A 109 15.03 -9.83 -2.88
C GLU A 109 15.88 -11.09 -2.74
N ARG A 110 15.53 -12.15 -3.45
CA ARG A 110 16.39 -13.32 -3.55
C ARG A 110 16.79 -13.57 -4.99
N ASP A 111 17.98 -14.11 -5.15
CA ASP A 111 18.36 -14.67 -6.44
C ASP A 111 17.99 -16.15 -6.42
N GLU A 112 16.72 -16.44 -6.73
CA GLU A 112 16.18 -17.81 -6.67
C GLU A 112 16.99 -18.78 -7.55
N ALA A 113 17.57 -18.29 -8.65
CA ALA A 113 18.42 -19.11 -9.52
C ALA A 113 19.73 -19.51 -8.82
N VAL A 114 20.37 -18.57 -8.11
CA VAL A 114 21.57 -18.86 -7.32
C VAL A 114 21.23 -19.76 -6.12
N ASP A 115 20.14 -19.47 -5.41
CA ASP A 115 19.65 -20.29 -4.30
C ASP A 115 19.42 -21.75 -4.74
N ALA A 116 18.72 -21.94 -5.86
CA ALA A 116 18.45 -23.27 -6.42
C ALA A 116 19.74 -23.98 -6.87
N ALA A 117 20.69 -23.25 -7.46
CA ALA A 117 21.97 -23.81 -7.89
C ALA A 117 22.83 -24.28 -6.70
N ILE A 118 22.80 -23.55 -5.58
CA ILE A 118 23.48 -23.94 -4.33
C ILE A 118 22.83 -25.20 -3.76
N LEU A 119 21.50 -25.23 -3.66
CA LEU A 119 20.77 -26.38 -3.12
C LEU A 119 21.02 -27.64 -3.94
N ALA A 120 20.90 -27.57 -5.27
CA ALA A 120 21.15 -28.70 -6.16
C ALA A 120 22.59 -29.22 -6.05
N ALA A 121 23.59 -28.34 -5.99
CA ALA A 121 24.97 -28.74 -5.82
C ALA A 121 25.23 -29.41 -4.45
N SER A 122 24.51 -28.97 -3.41
CA SER A 122 24.66 -29.50 -2.04
C SER A 122 24.18 -30.95 -1.87
N GLU A 123 23.37 -31.47 -2.80
CA GLU A 123 22.91 -32.87 -2.78
C GLU A 123 24.03 -33.86 -3.10
N SER A 124 25.02 -33.43 -3.89
CA SER A 124 26.13 -34.26 -4.37
C SER A 124 27.47 -33.94 -3.70
N ARG A 125 27.50 -32.95 -2.79
CA ARG A 125 28.70 -32.41 -2.17
C ARG A 125 28.58 -32.36 -0.64
N ASN A 126 29.61 -32.84 0.04
CA ASN A 126 29.70 -32.80 1.51
C ASN A 126 30.52 -31.61 2.04
N ASP A 127 31.20 -30.86 1.17
CA ASP A 127 32.05 -29.72 1.48
C ASP A 127 31.30 -28.38 1.41
N ARG A 128 30.19 -28.27 2.16
CA ARG A 128 29.23 -27.16 2.08
C ARG A 128 29.88 -25.77 2.16
N ASP A 129 30.86 -25.59 3.05
CA ASP A 129 31.55 -24.30 3.22
C ASP A 129 32.37 -23.91 1.96
N VAL A 130 32.98 -24.88 1.29
CA VAL A 130 33.74 -24.66 0.04
C VAL A 130 32.77 -24.37 -1.10
N LEU A 131 31.71 -25.17 -1.24
CA LEU A 131 30.65 -24.96 -2.23
C LEU A 131 30.05 -23.55 -2.12
N LEU A 132 29.74 -23.09 -0.90
CA LEU A 132 29.21 -21.76 -0.67
C LEU A 132 30.20 -20.67 -1.11
N ASN A 133 31.47 -20.79 -0.72
CA ASN A 133 32.49 -19.82 -1.14
C ASN A 133 32.63 -19.78 -2.67
N GLU A 134 32.64 -20.93 -3.35
CA GLU A 134 32.71 -21.01 -4.81
C GLU A 134 31.51 -20.32 -5.46
N LYS A 135 30.28 -20.70 -5.07
CA LYS A 135 29.05 -20.20 -5.69
C LYS A 135 28.78 -18.72 -5.39
N LEU A 136 28.95 -18.31 -4.13
CA LEU A 136 28.65 -16.92 -3.74
C LEU A 136 29.66 -15.92 -4.30
N THR A 137 30.90 -16.36 -4.59
CA THR A 137 31.92 -15.49 -5.19
C THR A 137 31.70 -15.29 -6.70
N THR A 138 31.08 -16.24 -7.39
CA THR A 138 30.93 -16.19 -8.87
C THR A 138 29.52 -15.85 -9.34
N GLU A 139 28.49 -16.31 -8.64
CA GLU A 139 27.11 -16.27 -9.14
C GLU A 139 26.31 -15.09 -8.58
N LEU A 140 26.69 -14.53 -7.43
CA LEU A 140 25.96 -13.40 -6.86
C LEU A 140 26.24 -12.10 -7.63
N ARG A 141 25.18 -11.50 -8.18
CA ARG A 141 25.28 -10.16 -8.76
C ARG A 141 25.61 -9.13 -7.66
N PRO A 142 26.60 -8.23 -7.85
CA PRO A 142 26.93 -7.21 -6.84
C PRO A 142 25.77 -6.28 -6.46
N THR A 143 24.82 -6.08 -7.37
CA THR A 143 23.65 -5.22 -7.14
C THR A 143 22.58 -5.86 -6.27
N LEU A 144 22.62 -7.18 -6.01
CA LEU A 144 21.59 -7.87 -5.22
C LEU A 144 21.48 -7.29 -3.81
N PHE A 145 22.61 -6.96 -3.19
CA PHE A 145 22.61 -6.36 -1.85
C PHE A 145 21.87 -5.00 -1.84
N LEU A 146 22.06 -4.17 -2.87
CA LEU A 146 21.35 -2.88 -2.99
C LEU A 146 19.85 -3.08 -3.25
N ALA A 147 19.53 -4.08 -4.06
CA ALA A 147 18.16 -4.50 -4.35
C ALA A 147 17.39 -4.99 -3.11
N GLN A 148 18.08 -5.52 -2.10
CA GLN A 148 17.48 -6.03 -0.86
C GLN A 148 17.14 -4.94 0.16
N LEU A 149 17.86 -3.81 0.13
CA LEU A 149 17.75 -2.79 1.17
C LEU A 149 16.45 -2.00 1.06
N SER A 150 15.65 -1.98 2.13
CA SER A 150 14.35 -1.28 2.15
C SER A 150 14.50 0.22 1.85
N ASN A 151 15.55 0.86 2.38
CA ASN A 151 15.81 2.29 2.16
C ASN A 151 16.27 2.63 0.74
N LEU A 152 16.66 1.64 -0.07
CA LEU A 152 17.02 1.87 -1.47
C LEU A 152 15.79 2.18 -2.32
N LEU A 153 14.56 1.84 -1.91
CA LEU A 153 13.37 2.37 -2.60
C LEU A 153 13.32 3.90 -2.54
N ALA A 154 13.54 4.49 -1.36
CA ALA A 154 13.67 5.93 -1.21
C ALA A 154 14.90 6.47 -2.00
N GLY A 155 16.03 5.78 -1.93
CA GLY A 155 17.23 6.15 -2.71
C GLY A 155 16.97 6.21 -4.23
N ASN A 156 16.27 5.21 -4.76
CA ASN A 156 15.90 5.11 -6.17
C ASN A 156 14.94 6.23 -6.59
N ILE A 157 13.94 6.54 -5.77
CA ILE A 157 13.05 7.70 -5.98
C ILE A 157 13.87 8.99 -6.02
N SER A 158 14.81 9.16 -5.09
CA SER A 158 15.68 10.33 -5.03
C SER A 158 16.54 10.48 -6.28
N ILE A 159 17.15 9.39 -6.75
CA ILE A 159 17.99 9.37 -7.96
C ILE A 159 17.19 9.70 -9.22
N VAL A 160 16.01 9.08 -9.37
CA VAL A 160 15.21 9.18 -10.60
C VAL A 160 14.42 10.49 -10.66
N HIS A 161 13.79 10.88 -9.55
CA HIS A 161 12.84 12.01 -9.51
C HIS A 161 13.37 13.25 -8.80
N LYS A 162 14.62 13.22 -8.34
CA LYS A 162 15.32 14.33 -7.65
C LYS A 162 14.63 14.80 -6.36
N VAL A 163 13.86 13.93 -5.71
CA VAL A 163 13.30 14.19 -4.38
C VAL A 163 14.44 14.05 -3.37
N THR A 164 15.02 15.17 -2.93
CA THR A 164 16.28 15.18 -2.15
C THR A 164 16.19 15.88 -0.80
N GLY A 165 14.99 16.15 -0.30
CA GLY A 165 14.80 16.55 1.10
C GLY A 165 15.12 15.40 2.08
N SER A 166 14.64 15.50 3.31
CA SER A 166 14.85 14.44 4.31
C SER A 166 14.10 13.18 3.92
N SER A 167 14.78 12.03 3.88
CA SER A 167 14.14 10.72 3.66
C SER A 167 14.06 9.89 4.94
N ARG A 168 12.93 9.21 5.17
CA ARG A 168 12.77 8.17 6.19
C ARG A 168 12.15 6.92 5.56
N THR A 169 12.63 5.74 5.93
CA THR A 169 12.05 4.47 5.51
C THR A 169 11.59 3.66 6.71
N PHE A 170 10.33 3.22 6.69
CA PHE A 170 9.79 2.22 7.61
C PHE A 170 9.83 0.84 6.95
N MET A 171 10.30 -0.14 7.70
CA MET A 171 10.51 -1.49 7.18
C MET A 171 9.23 -2.33 7.30
N GLY A 172 8.62 -2.62 6.16
CA GLY A 172 7.64 -3.68 5.92
C GLY A 172 6.33 -3.71 6.72
N GLU A 173 5.41 -4.55 6.23
CA GLU A 173 4.10 -4.79 6.84
C GLU A 173 3.17 -3.57 6.77
N GLU A 174 1.90 -3.77 7.10
CA GLU A 174 0.85 -2.74 7.00
C GLU A 174 1.14 -1.57 7.93
N GLY A 175 1.73 -1.85 9.10
CA GLY A 175 2.14 -0.85 10.07
C GLY A 175 3.15 0.15 9.51
N ALA A 176 4.05 -0.26 8.60
CA ALA A 176 4.97 0.68 7.97
C ALA A 176 4.24 1.69 7.09
N GLY A 177 3.21 1.25 6.33
CA GLY A 177 2.38 2.14 5.52
C GLY A 177 1.61 3.14 6.37
N VAL A 178 1.04 2.69 7.49
CA VAL A 178 0.37 3.56 8.47
C VAL A 178 1.35 4.56 9.09
N ALA A 179 2.48 4.08 9.62
CA ALA A 179 3.50 4.92 10.24
C ALA A 179 4.09 5.94 9.25
N ALA A 180 4.19 5.59 7.97
CA ALA A 180 4.66 6.50 6.93
C ALA A 180 3.70 7.68 6.75
N VAL A 181 2.41 7.40 6.54
CA VAL A 181 1.37 8.44 6.37
C VAL A 181 1.20 9.26 7.65
N GLU A 182 1.18 8.63 8.82
CA GLU A 182 1.10 9.31 10.12
C GLU A 182 2.29 10.25 10.34
N THR A 183 3.52 9.77 10.10
CA THR A 183 4.75 10.57 10.24
C THR A 183 4.75 11.75 9.28
N ALA A 184 4.34 11.54 8.02
CA ALA A 184 4.27 12.61 7.04
C ALA A 184 3.26 13.69 7.44
N ALA A 185 2.05 13.28 7.84
CA ALA A 185 1.01 14.19 8.31
C ALA A 185 1.45 14.97 9.56
N ALA A 186 2.09 14.32 10.53
CA ALA A 186 2.58 14.95 11.75
C ALA A 186 3.67 16.01 11.48
N ARG A 187 4.59 15.73 10.55
CA ARG A 187 5.64 16.68 10.14
C ARG A 187 5.05 17.93 9.47
N ILE A 188 4.05 17.76 8.61
CA ILE A 188 3.37 18.88 7.96
C ILE A 188 2.60 19.73 9.00
N ARG A 189 1.80 19.09 9.87
CA ARG A 189 1.00 19.80 10.90
C ARG A 189 1.87 20.58 11.88
N SER A 190 3.00 20.00 12.28
CA SER A 190 3.96 20.66 13.18
C SER A 190 4.73 21.79 12.50
N GLY A 191 4.68 21.91 11.17
CA GLY A 191 5.42 22.89 10.38
C GLY A 191 6.88 22.50 10.13
N GLN A 192 7.26 21.25 10.39
CA GLN A 192 8.60 20.74 10.11
C GLN A 192 8.85 20.49 8.61
N SER A 193 7.77 20.29 7.85
CA SER A 193 7.81 20.08 6.40
C SER A 193 6.69 20.86 5.72
N THR A 194 6.94 21.36 4.52
CA THR A 194 5.92 22.04 3.68
C THR A 194 5.20 21.08 2.75
N HIS A 195 5.92 20.10 2.20
CA HIS A 195 5.37 19.06 1.33
C HIS A 195 6.23 17.79 1.42
N ILE A 196 5.57 16.64 1.32
CA ILE A 196 6.16 15.31 1.54
C ILE A 196 5.61 14.33 0.51
N LEU A 197 6.49 13.56 -0.11
CA LEU A 197 6.13 12.34 -0.85
C LEU A 197 6.05 11.16 0.13
N VAL A 198 4.90 10.50 0.20
CA VAL A 198 4.67 9.39 1.13
C VAL A 198 4.02 8.22 0.43
N GLY A 199 4.44 6.99 0.75
CA GLY A 199 3.86 5.82 0.11
C GLY A 199 4.66 4.54 0.32
N GLY A 200 4.27 3.52 -0.43
CA GLY A 200 4.93 2.22 -0.44
C GLY A 200 4.55 1.41 -1.66
N ALA A 201 5.28 0.31 -1.86
CA ALA A 201 5.01 -0.65 -2.92
C ALA A 201 5.29 -2.06 -2.41
N PHE A 202 4.52 -3.01 -2.91
CA PHE A 202 4.64 -4.41 -2.60
C PHE A 202 4.43 -5.23 -3.87
N GLN A 203 5.26 -6.26 -4.07
CA GLN A 203 5.11 -7.19 -5.18
C GLN A 203 4.97 -8.61 -4.61
N THR A 204 3.85 -9.27 -4.91
CA THR A 204 3.59 -10.62 -4.40
C THR A 204 4.08 -11.74 -5.31
N GLU A 205 4.38 -11.44 -6.57
CA GLU A 205 4.71 -12.43 -7.60
C GLU A 205 6.12 -13.05 -7.46
N HIS A 206 6.58 -13.27 -6.22
CA HIS A 206 7.78 -14.03 -5.87
C HIS A 206 7.38 -15.29 -5.11
N SER A 207 8.04 -16.42 -5.40
CA SER A 207 7.68 -17.71 -4.82
C SER A 207 8.01 -17.77 -3.31
N ASP A 208 9.08 -17.09 -2.91
CA ASP A 208 9.55 -17.02 -1.54
C ASP A 208 8.65 -16.19 -0.62
N MET A 209 8.05 -15.14 -1.15
CA MET A 209 7.05 -14.34 -0.45
C MET A 209 5.80 -15.16 -0.15
N LEU A 210 5.32 -15.94 -1.12
CA LEU A 210 4.21 -16.87 -0.91
C LEU A 210 4.58 -17.98 0.07
N LEU A 211 5.79 -18.54 -0.04
CA LEU A 211 6.30 -19.53 0.92
C LEU A 211 6.30 -18.98 2.36
N GLY A 212 6.72 -17.73 2.55
CA GLY A 212 6.69 -17.07 3.86
C GLY A 212 5.28 -16.97 4.44
N TYR A 213 4.30 -16.55 3.62
CA TYR A 213 2.90 -16.51 4.05
C TYR A 213 2.30 -17.89 4.34
N GLU A 214 2.67 -18.89 3.54
CA GLU A 214 2.24 -20.28 3.71
C GLU A 214 2.77 -20.86 5.03
N LEU A 215 4.07 -20.72 5.30
CA LEU A 215 4.68 -21.20 6.54
C LEU A 215 4.10 -20.51 7.79
N ALA A 216 3.63 -19.27 7.64
CA ALA A 216 2.94 -18.53 8.69
C ALA A 216 1.42 -18.83 8.75
N GLY A 217 0.89 -19.64 7.82
CA GLY A 217 -0.52 -20.04 7.79
C GLY A 217 -1.48 -18.94 7.36
N TYR A 218 -1.03 -17.94 6.59
CA TYR A 218 -1.86 -16.79 6.19
C TYR A 218 -2.58 -16.95 4.85
N LEU A 219 -2.04 -17.71 3.90
CA LEU A 219 -2.59 -17.76 2.54
C LEU A 219 -3.97 -18.41 2.49
N HIS A 220 -4.84 -17.86 1.66
CA HIS A 220 -6.08 -18.50 1.22
C HIS A 220 -5.75 -19.67 0.29
N ARG A 221 -6.42 -20.80 0.49
CA ARG A 221 -6.36 -21.96 -0.41
C ARG A 221 -7.71 -22.25 -1.04
N GLY A 222 -7.67 -22.77 -2.26
CA GLY A 222 -8.85 -23.09 -3.06
C GLY A 222 -9.34 -21.92 -3.92
N PRO A 223 -10.56 -22.01 -4.47
CA PRO A 223 -11.09 -21.00 -5.38
C PRO A 223 -11.11 -19.61 -4.73
N TRP A 224 -10.78 -18.59 -5.53
CA TRP A 224 -10.86 -17.20 -5.10
C TRP A 224 -12.28 -16.85 -4.59
N LYS A 225 -12.33 -16.02 -3.55
CA LYS A 225 -13.57 -15.44 -2.98
C LYS A 225 -13.34 -13.96 -2.65
N PRO A 226 -14.40 -13.13 -2.54
CA PRO A 226 -14.28 -11.77 -1.99
C PRO A 226 -13.73 -11.75 -0.57
N VAL A 227 -13.08 -10.65 -0.15
CA VAL A 227 -12.33 -10.59 1.11
C VAL A 227 -13.19 -10.92 2.34
N TRP A 228 -14.46 -10.50 2.34
CA TRP A 228 -15.39 -10.72 3.45
C TRP A 228 -15.94 -12.14 3.55
N GLN A 229 -15.72 -12.98 2.53
CA GLN A 229 -16.25 -14.35 2.45
C GLN A 229 -15.18 -15.43 2.66
N ARG A 230 -13.96 -15.02 3.03
CA ARG A 230 -12.82 -15.94 3.21
C ARG A 230 -12.73 -16.52 4.63
N GLN A 231 -13.51 -16.00 5.58
CA GLN A 231 -13.52 -16.53 6.95
C GLN A 231 -13.85 -18.03 6.96
N GLY A 232 -12.98 -18.82 7.59
CA GLY A 232 -13.13 -20.28 7.66
C GLY A 232 -12.77 -21.04 6.37
N ALA A 233 -12.28 -20.36 5.33
CA ALA A 233 -11.64 -21.02 4.20
C ALA A 233 -10.34 -21.73 4.63
N GLU A 234 -9.90 -22.69 3.83
CA GLU A 234 -8.64 -23.41 4.07
C GLU A 234 -7.45 -22.44 4.02
N GLY A 235 -6.49 -22.64 4.93
CA GLY A 235 -5.38 -21.72 5.16
C GLY A 235 -5.79 -20.53 6.02
N GLY A 236 -5.22 -19.36 5.77
CA GLY A 236 -5.42 -18.14 6.57
C GLY A 236 -6.33 -17.07 5.95
N GLY A 237 -6.78 -17.25 4.71
CA GLY A 237 -7.73 -16.36 4.03
C GLY A 237 -7.11 -15.15 3.29
N LEU A 238 -5.78 -14.94 3.38
CA LEU A 238 -5.10 -13.87 2.67
C LEU A 238 -4.93 -14.21 1.18
N VAL A 239 -5.37 -13.30 0.31
CA VAL A 239 -5.04 -13.31 -1.13
C VAL A 239 -4.22 -12.06 -1.38
N SER A 240 -2.95 -12.23 -1.72
CA SER A 240 -2.01 -11.13 -1.90
C SER A 240 -2.16 -10.49 -3.28
N GLY A 241 -1.72 -9.24 -3.38
CA GLY A 241 -1.69 -8.51 -4.63
C GLY A 241 -0.42 -7.68 -4.76
N SER A 242 0.03 -7.50 -6.00
CA SER A 242 1.12 -6.58 -6.30
C SER A 242 0.55 -5.19 -6.59
N GLY A 243 1.16 -4.16 -6.02
CA GLY A 243 0.78 -2.78 -6.26
C GLY A 243 1.59 -1.76 -5.47
N GLY A 244 1.38 -0.49 -5.78
CA GLY A 244 2.05 0.63 -5.15
C GLY A 244 1.13 1.82 -5.04
N ALA A 245 1.27 2.56 -3.95
CA ALA A 245 0.54 3.78 -3.69
C ALA A 245 1.46 4.85 -3.12
N PHE A 246 1.52 5.98 -3.80
CA PHE A 246 2.21 7.18 -3.35
C PHE A 246 1.27 8.38 -3.39
N LEU A 247 1.43 9.26 -2.41
CA LEU A 247 0.69 10.50 -2.23
C LEU A 247 1.68 11.65 -2.10
N VAL A 248 1.35 12.78 -2.70
CA VAL A 248 1.97 14.06 -2.34
C VAL A 248 1.08 14.74 -1.30
N LEU A 249 1.61 14.87 -0.10
CA LEU A 249 0.98 15.60 1.01
C LEU A 249 1.60 16.98 1.13
N GLU A 250 0.79 18.02 1.33
CA GLU A 250 1.26 19.40 1.47
C GLU A 250 0.58 20.12 2.62
N GLN A 251 1.21 21.19 3.09
CA GLN A 251 0.50 22.25 3.80
C GLN A 251 -0.52 22.88 2.85
N ARG A 252 -1.75 23.09 3.33
CA ARG A 252 -2.82 23.76 2.58
C ARG A 252 -2.37 25.09 1.98
N GLU A 253 -1.69 25.94 2.77
CA GLU A 253 -1.18 27.23 2.28
C GLU A 253 -0.14 27.08 1.17
N HIS A 254 0.72 26.06 1.25
CA HIS A 254 1.71 25.77 0.22
C HIS A 254 1.05 25.37 -1.09
N ALA A 255 0.10 24.42 -1.04
CA ALA A 255 -0.66 23.97 -2.20
C ALA A 255 -1.45 25.12 -2.87
N GLN A 256 -2.08 25.97 -2.07
CA GLN A 256 -2.84 27.14 -2.54
C GLN A 256 -1.94 28.18 -3.20
N ARG A 257 -0.77 28.48 -2.61
CA ARG A 257 0.18 29.48 -3.14
C ARG A 257 0.71 29.10 -4.52
N ARG A 258 0.95 27.80 -4.74
CA ARG A 258 1.37 27.28 -6.06
C ARG A 258 0.19 26.96 -6.99
N GLY A 259 -1.05 27.21 -6.55
CA GLY A 259 -2.26 27.06 -7.37
C GLY A 259 -2.60 25.61 -7.77
N ARG A 260 -2.18 24.59 -6.99
CA ARG A 260 -2.49 23.20 -7.33
C ARG A 260 -3.88 22.81 -6.83
N LYS A 261 -4.56 21.98 -7.63
CA LYS A 261 -5.77 21.27 -7.21
C LYS A 261 -5.48 20.44 -5.94
N ILE A 262 -6.39 20.53 -4.98
CA ILE A 262 -6.41 19.67 -3.80
C ILE A 262 -7.49 18.61 -4.01
N TYR A 263 -7.15 17.33 -3.88
CA TYR A 263 -8.11 16.22 -3.93
C TYR A 263 -8.95 16.18 -2.66
N ALA A 264 -8.29 16.23 -1.51
CA ALA A 264 -8.90 16.09 -0.20
C ALA A 264 -7.99 16.64 0.91
N GLU A 265 -8.57 16.88 2.06
CA GLU A 265 -7.85 17.10 3.31
C GLU A 265 -7.64 15.75 4.03
N LEU A 266 -6.40 15.48 4.46
CA LEU A 266 -6.09 14.36 5.34
C LEU A 266 -6.33 14.76 6.80
N GLY A 267 -7.43 14.26 7.35
CA GLY A 267 -7.82 14.36 8.75
C GLY A 267 -6.93 13.51 9.67
N PRO A 268 -7.30 13.31 10.94
CA PRO A 268 -6.49 12.57 11.89
C PRO A 268 -6.09 11.19 11.35
N VAL A 269 -4.79 10.88 11.42
CA VAL A 269 -4.27 9.52 11.24
C VAL A 269 -4.04 8.99 12.63
N VAL A 270 -4.71 7.90 12.98
CA VAL A 270 -4.60 7.24 14.28
C VAL A 270 -4.05 5.84 14.07
N SER A 271 -3.12 5.45 14.92
CA SER A 271 -2.50 4.13 14.88
C SER A 271 -2.54 3.45 16.24
N GLY A 272 -2.52 2.13 16.19
CA GLY A 272 -2.63 1.26 17.36
C GLY A 272 -1.80 0.00 17.20
N ARG A 273 -1.62 -0.73 18.29
CA ARG A 273 -0.96 -2.04 18.26
C ARG A 273 -1.58 -2.97 19.30
N ALA A 274 -2.41 -3.90 18.84
CA ALA A 274 -2.95 -4.93 19.72
C ALA A 274 -2.03 -6.17 19.83
N ARG A 275 -1.94 -6.76 21.03
CA ARG A 275 -1.30 -8.07 21.20
C ARG A 275 -2.29 -9.17 20.80
N ARG A 276 -2.13 -9.72 19.59
CA ARG A 276 -3.01 -10.78 19.03
C ARG A 276 -3.23 -11.95 20.00
N SER A 277 -2.17 -12.40 20.69
CA SER A 277 -2.21 -13.51 21.65
C SER A 277 -3.06 -13.27 22.90
N ARG A 278 -3.47 -12.02 23.16
CA ARG A 278 -4.31 -11.64 24.30
C ARG A 278 -5.76 -11.31 23.90
N GLY A 279 -6.11 -11.42 22.62
CA GLY A 279 -7.44 -11.08 22.13
C GLY A 279 -7.78 -9.58 22.23
N GLU A 280 -6.76 -8.71 22.23
CA GLU A 280 -6.94 -7.26 22.41
C GLU A 280 -7.41 -6.54 21.13
N LEU A 281 -7.44 -7.24 19.98
CA LEU A 281 -7.64 -6.61 18.67
C LEU A 281 -8.99 -5.91 18.54
N ASP A 282 -10.09 -6.54 18.95
CA ASP A 282 -11.43 -5.93 18.84
C ASP A 282 -11.52 -4.62 19.65
N ALA A 283 -10.95 -4.63 20.86
CA ALA A 283 -10.92 -3.46 21.73
C ALA A 283 -10.05 -2.34 21.15
N GLU A 284 -8.91 -2.69 20.54
CA GLU A 284 -8.02 -1.73 19.89
C GLU A 284 -8.69 -1.07 18.68
N ILE A 285 -9.33 -1.85 17.79
CA ILE A 285 -10.07 -1.29 16.64
C ILE A 285 -11.18 -0.36 17.11
N ALA A 286 -11.93 -0.75 18.15
CA ALA A 286 -12.97 0.10 18.71
C ALA A 286 -12.40 1.40 19.33
N ALA A 287 -11.22 1.34 19.95
CA ALA A 287 -10.52 2.50 20.47
C ALA A 287 -10.05 3.43 19.34
N LEU A 288 -9.50 2.89 18.25
CA LEU A 288 -9.10 3.66 17.07
C LEU A 288 -10.28 4.35 16.39
N LEU A 289 -11.41 3.67 16.23
CA LEU A 289 -12.63 4.29 15.68
C LEU A 289 -13.11 5.47 16.53
N LYS A 290 -12.98 5.38 17.88
CA LYS A 290 -13.29 6.49 18.78
C LYS A 290 -12.29 7.63 18.63
N GLN A 291 -10.99 7.32 18.58
CA GLN A 291 -9.92 8.32 18.43
C GLN A 291 -9.95 9.04 17.08
N ALA A 292 -10.36 8.34 16.02
CA ALA A 292 -10.55 8.92 14.69
C ALA A 292 -11.64 10.01 14.66
N ALA A 293 -12.50 10.08 15.70
CA ALA A 293 -13.55 11.08 15.87
C ALA A 293 -14.49 11.14 14.65
N LEU A 294 -15.10 10.00 14.33
CA LEU A 294 -15.99 9.84 13.17
C LEU A 294 -17.10 10.92 13.15
N PRO A 295 -17.45 11.46 11.97
CA PRO A 295 -18.53 12.43 11.86
C PRO A 295 -19.90 11.78 12.15
N ASN A 296 -20.88 12.61 12.47
CA ASN A 296 -22.26 12.17 12.55
C ASN A 296 -22.81 11.90 11.14
N GLY A 297 -23.62 10.86 10.98
CA GLY A 297 -24.27 10.51 9.71
C GLY A 297 -23.54 9.42 8.94
N LYS A 298 -23.97 9.20 7.68
CA LYS A 298 -23.48 8.11 6.83
C LYS A 298 -21.99 8.30 6.51
N LEU A 299 -21.22 7.22 6.60
CA LEU A 299 -19.78 7.23 6.39
C LEU A 299 -19.38 6.10 5.43
N LEU A 300 -18.73 6.46 4.32
CA LEU A 300 -18.08 5.47 3.47
C LEU A 300 -16.76 5.05 4.14
N ALA A 301 -16.45 3.75 4.14
CA ALA A 301 -15.16 3.25 4.59
C ALA A 301 -14.44 2.45 3.49
N LEU A 302 -13.22 2.84 3.14
CA LEU A 302 -12.31 2.07 2.29
C LEU A 302 -11.47 1.20 3.21
N SER A 303 -11.85 -0.07 3.29
CA SER A 303 -11.20 -1.05 4.16
C SER A 303 -10.07 -1.76 3.44
N GLY A 304 -8.89 -1.65 4.04
CA GLY A 304 -7.69 -2.40 3.67
C GLY A 304 -7.65 -3.82 4.23
N ALA A 305 -8.80 -4.41 4.58
CA ALA A 305 -8.90 -5.78 5.10
C ALA A 305 -8.00 -6.77 4.33
N SER A 306 -7.17 -7.50 5.07
CA SER A 306 -6.14 -8.37 4.49
C SER A 306 -6.68 -9.72 4.01
N GLY A 307 -7.88 -10.11 4.45
CA GLY A 307 -8.42 -11.46 4.29
C GLY A 307 -7.94 -12.44 5.37
N ALA A 308 -6.93 -12.08 6.17
CA ALA A 308 -6.50 -12.89 7.29
C ALA A 308 -7.63 -13.06 8.31
N HIS A 309 -7.98 -14.30 8.66
CA HIS A 309 -9.20 -14.64 9.43
C HIS A 309 -9.45 -13.74 10.64
N THR A 310 -8.49 -13.68 11.58
CA THR A 310 -8.64 -12.91 12.83
C THR A 310 -8.75 -11.42 12.57
N ALA A 311 -7.86 -10.85 11.74
CA ALA A 311 -7.84 -9.42 11.48
C ALA A 311 -9.08 -8.93 10.72
N THR A 312 -9.45 -9.68 9.68
CA THR A 312 -10.59 -9.34 8.81
C THR A 312 -11.92 -9.49 9.53
N SER A 313 -12.06 -10.53 10.37
CA SER A 313 -13.25 -10.69 11.21
C SER A 313 -13.40 -9.56 12.22
N ALA A 314 -12.32 -9.22 12.93
CA ALA A 314 -12.34 -8.12 13.91
C ALA A 314 -12.67 -6.77 13.26
N GLU A 315 -12.04 -6.47 12.12
CA GLU A 315 -12.32 -5.26 11.35
C GLU A 315 -13.78 -5.22 10.88
N LYS A 316 -14.27 -6.31 10.26
CA LYS A 316 -15.65 -6.39 9.78
C LYS A 316 -16.64 -6.21 10.92
N SER A 317 -16.43 -6.89 12.05
CA SER A 317 -17.30 -6.76 13.24
C SER A 317 -17.34 -5.32 13.77
N ALA A 318 -16.20 -4.64 13.84
CA ALA A 318 -16.14 -3.26 14.31
C ALA A 318 -16.83 -2.27 13.35
N LEU A 319 -16.66 -2.45 12.03
CA LEU A 319 -17.32 -1.61 11.03
C LEU A 319 -18.83 -1.87 10.99
N ASP A 320 -19.27 -3.13 11.05
CA ASP A 320 -20.70 -3.49 11.04
C ASP A 320 -21.44 -3.10 12.32
N ALA A 321 -20.73 -2.98 13.45
CA ALA A 321 -21.30 -2.50 14.71
C ALA A 321 -21.77 -1.03 14.64
N ASN A 322 -21.23 -0.24 13.70
CA ASN A 322 -21.72 1.11 13.42
C ASN A 322 -22.61 1.10 12.16
N PRO A 323 -23.94 1.19 12.30
CA PRO A 323 -24.86 1.12 11.16
C PRO A 323 -24.71 2.28 10.17
N ALA A 324 -24.01 3.35 10.54
CA ALA A 324 -23.73 4.47 9.65
C ALA A 324 -22.58 4.18 8.67
N ILE A 325 -21.77 3.15 8.92
CA ILE A 325 -20.63 2.80 8.07
C ILE A 325 -21.06 1.88 6.93
N SER A 326 -20.70 2.28 5.70
CA SER A 326 -20.78 1.44 4.50
C SER A 326 -19.35 1.10 4.06
N ALA A 327 -18.88 -0.10 4.41
CA ALA A 327 -17.52 -0.54 4.09
C ALA A 327 -17.36 -1.03 2.64
N ARG A 328 -16.15 -0.88 2.11
CA ARG A 328 -15.66 -1.39 0.84
C ARG A 328 -14.30 -2.07 1.05
N GLY A 329 -14.28 -3.40 1.01
CA GLY A 329 -13.06 -4.20 1.12
C GLY A 329 -12.36 -4.27 -0.22
N PHE A 330 -11.55 -3.26 -0.55
CA PHE A 330 -10.96 -3.11 -1.89
C PHE A 330 -9.92 -4.19 -2.22
N ALA A 331 -9.39 -4.90 -1.22
CA ALA A 331 -8.56 -6.09 -1.39
C ALA A 331 -9.30 -7.25 -2.09
N THR A 332 -10.64 -7.18 -2.19
CA THR A 332 -11.41 -8.05 -3.08
C THR A 332 -10.94 -7.92 -4.54
N LEU A 333 -10.62 -6.70 -4.99
CA LEU A 333 -10.34 -6.43 -6.41
C LEU A 333 -8.84 -6.30 -6.71
N THR A 334 -8.04 -6.03 -5.68
CA THR A 334 -6.61 -5.69 -5.80
C THR A 334 -5.68 -6.67 -5.07
N GLY A 335 -6.22 -7.56 -4.24
CA GLY A 335 -5.43 -8.33 -3.28
C GLY A 335 -4.89 -7.45 -2.14
N HIS A 336 -4.24 -8.09 -1.17
CA HIS A 336 -3.58 -7.37 -0.08
C HIS A 336 -2.17 -6.94 -0.48
N MET A 337 -1.90 -5.63 -0.45
CA MET A 337 -0.63 -5.02 -0.89
C MET A 337 0.28 -4.61 0.28
N LYS A 338 0.08 -5.20 1.47
CA LYS A 338 0.96 -5.06 2.64
C LYS A 338 1.28 -3.59 2.97
N GLU A 339 2.54 -3.14 2.89
CA GLU A 339 2.94 -1.76 3.19
C GLU A 339 2.28 -0.69 2.30
N ALA A 340 1.84 -1.03 1.08
CA ALA A 340 1.14 -0.09 0.20
C ALA A 340 -0.36 0.01 0.54
N GLN A 341 -0.90 -0.89 1.36
CA GLN A 341 -2.34 -1.04 1.60
C GLN A 341 -2.97 0.22 2.17
N PHE A 342 -2.37 0.82 3.21
CA PHE A 342 -2.93 1.99 3.86
C PHE A 342 -2.83 3.26 2.99
N PRO A 343 -1.67 3.60 2.37
CA PRO A 343 -1.61 4.69 1.39
C PRO A 343 -2.62 4.51 0.24
N PHE A 344 -2.85 3.28 -0.23
CA PHE A 344 -3.83 2.98 -1.27
C PHE A 344 -5.27 3.28 -0.78
N ALA A 345 -5.61 2.87 0.44
CA ALA A 345 -6.90 3.17 1.04
C ALA A 345 -7.16 4.69 1.15
N VAL A 346 -6.15 5.45 1.58
CA VAL A 346 -6.20 6.92 1.67
C VAL A 346 -6.38 7.54 0.28
N ALA A 347 -5.69 7.04 -0.74
CA ALA A 347 -5.84 7.50 -2.12
C ALA A 347 -7.27 7.28 -2.65
N LEU A 348 -7.84 6.07 -2.46
CA LEU A 348 -9.21 5.78 -2.86
C LEU A 348 -10.23 6.65 -2.12
N ALA A 349 -10.01 6.89 -0.82
CA ALA A 349 -10.84 7.78 -0.03
C ALA A 349 -10.79 9.22 -0.58
N ALA A 350 -9.60 9.71 -0.94
CA ALA A 350 -9.43 11.03 -1.55
C ALA A 350 -10.13 11.13 -2.91
N LEU A 351 -10.07 10.08 -3.74
CA LEU A 351 -10.79 10.03 -5.01
C LEU A 351 -12.31 10.06 -4.81
N ALA A 352 -12.86 9.29 -3.86
CA ALA A 352 -14.30 9.29 -3.60
C ALA A 352 -14.83 10.68 -3.21
N VAL A 353 -14.08 11.39 -2.36
CA VAL A 353 -14.40 12.76 -1.95
C VAL A 353 -14.27 13.74 -3.13
N ASP A 354 -13.15 13.73 -3.85
CA ASP A 354 -12.90 14.62 -5.00
C ASP A 354 -13.97 14.44 -6.10
N ARG A 355 -14.36 13.19 -6.36
CA ARG A 355 -15.36 12.82 -7.37
C ARG A 355 -16.79 12.96 -6.86
N LYS A 356 -16.98 13.28 -5.57
CA LYS A 356 -18.29 13.44 -4.93
C LYS A 356 -19.21 12.23 -5.13
N ALA A 357 -18.62 11.05 -5.12
CA ALA A 357 -19.32 9.81 -5.41
C ALA A 357 -18.69 8.64 -4.61
N ALA A 358 -19.54 7.72 -4.16
CA ALA A 358 -19.06 6.50 -3.52
C ALA A 358 -18.82 5.40 -4.55
N TYR A 359 -17.92 4.48 -4.21
CA TYR A 359 -17.77 3.24 -4.96
C TYR A 359 -19.01 2.34 -4.77
N PRO A 360 -19.45 1.60 -5.81
CA PRO A 360 -20.44 0.55 -5.66
C PRO A 360 -19.95 -0.53 -4.69
N VAL A 361 -20.85 -1.40 -4.24
CA VAL A 361 -20.44 -2.59 -3.47
C VAL A 361 -19.54 -3.47 -4.33
N PHE A 362 -18.43 -3.92 -3.75
CA PHE A 362 -17.50 -4.89 -4.35
C PHE A 362 -17.92 -6.32 -4.03
N ASP A 363 -18.67 -6.50 -2.93
CA ASP A 363 -19.28 -7.76 -2.55
C ASP A 363 -20.75 -7.54 -2.13
N ALA A 364 -21.68 -7.85 -3.04
CA ALA A 364 -23.11 -7.67 -2.81
C ALA A 364 -23.67 -8.55 -1.67
N ALA A 365 -22.97 -9.61 -1.27
CA ALA A 365 -23.41 -10.47 -0.16
C ALA A 365 -23.01 -9.93 1.21
N ALA A 366 -21.95 -9.11 1.28
CA ALA A 366 -21.35 -8.69 2.55
C ALA A 366 -21.28 -7.17 2.77
N GLU A 367 -21.48 -6.37 1.73
CA GLU A 367 -21.38 -4.91 1.77
C GLU A 367 -22.72 -4.23 1.53
N LYS A 368 -22.96 -3.15 2.29
CA LYS A 368 -24.17 -2.32 2.17
C LYS A 368 -23.94 -1.18 1.18
N PRO A 369 -24.94 -0.78 0.39
CA PRO A 369 -24.83 0.40 -0.46
C PRO A 369 -24.58 1.65 0.39
N PHE A 370 -23.85 2.62 -0.18
CA PHE A 370 -23.72 3.95 0.40
C PHE A 370 -24.67 4.88 -0.35
N GLU A 371 -25.42 5.70 0.38
CA GLU A 371 -26.39 6.64 -0.20
C GLU A 371 -25.96 8.08 0.11
N GLY A 372 -25.85 8.89 -0.94
CA GLY A 372 -25.49 10.30 -0.84
C GLY A 372 -24.09 10.60 -1.39
N ILE A 373 -23.58 11.78 -1.05
CA ILE A 373 -22.26 12.25 -1.46
C ILE A 373 -21.31 12.07 -0.26
N PRO A 374 -20.19 11.35 -0.41
CA PRO A 374 -19.23 11.19 0.68
C PRO A 374 -18.45 12.51 0.88
N GLU A 375 -18.71 13.22 1.98
CA GLU A 375 -17.95 14.42 2.39
C GLU A 375 -16.72 14.07 3.24
N THR A 376 -16.82 12.99 3.99
CA THR A 376 -15.74 12.38 4.75
C THR A 376 -15.75 10.88 4.48
N VAL A 377 -14.56 10.31 4.35
CA VAL A 377 -14.36 8.89 4.06
C VAL A 377 -13.32 8.34 5.02
N LEU A 378 -13.62 7.19 5.64
CA LEU A 378 -12.71 6.47 6.51
C LEU A 378 -11.82 5.54 5.70
N ALA A 379 -10.50 5.67 5.80
CA ALA A 379 -9.54 4.68 5.30
C ALA A 379 -9.03 3.84 6.46
N THR A 380 -9.01 2.52 6.33
CA THR A 380 -8.52 1.61 7.38
C THR A 380 -7.49 0.62 6.83
N ALA A 381 -6.56 0.20 7.68
CA ALA A 381 -5.72 -0.97 7.45
C ALA A 381 -5.43 -1.65 8.79
N ILE A 382 -5.87 -2.91 8.93
CA ILE A 382 -5.62 -3.72 10.13
C ILE A 382 -4.59 -4.78 9.76
N GLY A 383 -3.38 -4.67 10.32
CA GLY A 383 -2.29 -5.58 10.00
C GLY A 383 -2.65 -7.03 10.33
N TYR A 384 -2.40 -7.97 9.40
CA TYR A 384 -2.69 -9.39 9.69
C TYR A 384 -1.83 -9.93 10.84
N HIS A 385 -0.63 -9.37 11.02
CA HIS A 385 0.23 -9.68 12.15
C HIS A 385 0.00 -8.70 13.30
N GLN A 386 0.39 -7.44 13.15
CA GLN A 386 0.27 -6.38 14.15
C GLN A 386 0.19 -5.00 13.48
N PHE A 387 -0.16 -3.99 14.27
CA PHE A 387 -0.22 -2.58 13.88
C PHE A 387 -1.45 -2.26 13.02
N GLU A 388 -2.28 -1.38 13.55
CA GLU A 388 -3.55 -0.97 12.95
C GLU A 388 -3.52 0.54 12.68
N GLY A 389 -4.18 0.97 11.62
CA GLY A 389 -4.23 2.37 11.24
C GLY A 389 -5.57 2.78 10.64
N MET A 390 -5.97 4.01 10.92
CA MET A 390 -7.15 4.64 10.34
C MET A 390 -6.86 6.10 10.01
N ALA A 391 -7.46 6.60 8.94
CA ALA A 391 -7.47 8.02 8.63
C ALA A 391 -8.85 8.48 8.17
N LEU A 392 -9.24 9.69 8.58
CA LEU A 392 -10.34 10.39 7.91
C LEU A 392 -9.79 11.20 6.74
N VAL A 393 -10.47 11.11 5.60
CA VAL A 393 -10.19 11.92 4.41
C VAL A 393 -11.42 12.75 4.13
N ASN A 394 -11.27 14.07 4.14
CA ASN A 394 -12.35 15.04 4.10
C ASN A 394 -12.32 15.84 2.80
N VAL A 395 -13.46 16.42 2.43
CA VAL A 395 -13.52 17.41 1.35
C VAL A 395 -12.53 18.55 1.59
N ALA A 396 -11.83 18.91 0.51
CA ALA A 396 -10.75 19.88 0.50
C ALA A 396 -11.18 21.30 0.88
#